data_AF-A5WD16-F1
#
_entry.id   AF-A5WD16-F1
#
_cell.length_a   1.000
_cell.length_b   1.000
_cell.length_c   1.000
_cell.angle_alpha   90.00
_cell.angle_beta   90.00
_cell.angle_gamma   90.00
#
_symmetry.space_group_name_H-M   'P 1'
#
loop_
_entity.id
_entity.type
_entity.pdbx_description
1 polymer ?
#
loop_
_entity_poly.entity_id
_entity_poly.type
_entity_poly.pdbx_seq_one_letter_code
_entity_poly.pdbx_strand_id
1 'polypeptide(L)'
;MNQTISGSMLLAAVVMIGLILFAIAYLKKPKSAQTTSAALQKSKGAKGTGKPKFNSKSGSFNNKLNPQLAKLKKQVMQNFPDFTTLLRQQHLVLERNAKKVALLTLDANAALGRRRLGDVVVINFHQLPSVEELRIELSGL
;
A
#
# COMPACT_ATOMS: atom_id res chain seq x y z
N MET A 1 -37.00 6.27 -39.41
CA MET A 1 -37.77 5.16 -38.80
C MET A 1 -37.05 4.74 -37.52
N ASN A 2 -37.48 5.25 -36.37
CA ASN A 2 -36.85 4.93 -35.09
C ASN A 2 -37.54 3.67 -34.53
N GLN A 3 -36.87 2.54 -34.62
CA GLN A 3 -37.35 1.30 -34.01
C GLN A 3 -37.25 1.44 -32.49
N THR A 4 -38.40 1.61 -31.84
CA THR A 4 -38.51 1.57 -30.38
C THR A 4 -38.25 0.14 -29.92
N ILE A 5 -37.06 -0.09 -29.36
CA ILE A 5 -36.71 -1.35 -28.71
C ILE A 5 -37.64 -1.50 -27.50
N SER A 6 -38.62 -2.39 -27.62
CA SER A 6 -39.56 -2.72 -26.54
C SER A 6 -38.80 -3.15 -25.28
N GLY A 7 -39.25 -2.72 -24.10
CA GLY A 7 -38.59 -3.03 -22.82
C GLY A 7 -38.40 -4.53 -22.56
N SER A 8 -39.25 -5.39 -23.16
CA SER A 8 -39.09 -6.84 -23.11
C SER A 8 -37.86 -7.35 -23.87
N MET A 9 -37.47 -6.71 -24.96
CA MET A 9 -36.24 -7.04 -25.71
C MET A 9 -34.98 -6.63 -24.95
N LEU A 10 -35.03 -5.52 -24.22
CA LEU A 10 -33.90 -5.05 -23.41
C LEU A 10 -33.69 -5.99 -22.20
N LEU A 11 -34.77 -6.43 -21.55
CA LEU A 11 -34.70 -7.40 -20.46
C LEU A 11 -34.15 -8.76 -20.94
N ALA A 12 -34.60 -9.24 -22.11
CA ALA A 12 -34.08 -10.48 -22.70
C ALA A 12 -32.58 -10.40 -23.02
N ALA A 13 -32.11 -9.26 -23.53
CA ALA A 13 -30.69 -9.04 -23.81
C ALA A 13 -29.83 -9.07 -22.53
N VAL A 14 -30.29 -8.46 -21.44
CA VAL A 14 -29.56 -8.45 -20.16
C VAL A 14 -29.47 -9.86 -19.55
N VAL A 15 -30.55 -10.65 -19.61
CA VAL A 15 -30.55 -12.03 -19.13
C VAL A 15 -29.60 -12.91 -19.94
N MET A 16 -29.58 -12.75 -21.27
CA MET A 16 -28.64 -13.46 -22.15
C MET A 16 -27.18 -13.14 -21.83
N ILE A 17 -26.85 -11.86 -21.61
CA ILE A 17 -25.49 -11.44 -21.24
C ILE A 17 -25.09 -12.07 -19.88
N GLY A 18 -26.00 -12.09 -18.90
CA GLY A 18 -25.77 -12.72 -17.60
C GLY A 18 -25.45 -14.21 -17.70
N LEU A 19 -26.19 -14.95 -18.53
CA LEU A 19 -25.96 -16.39 -18.76
C LEU A 19 -24.62 -16.66 -19.46
N ILE A 20 -24.22 -15.82 -20.43
CA ILE A 20 -22.93 -15.94 -21.11
C ILE A 20 -21.78 -15.73 -20.13
N LEU A 21 -21.85 -14.70 -19.28
CA LEU A 21 -20.83 -14.44 -18.27
C LEU A 21 -20.75 -15.56 -17.23
N PHE A 22 -21.90 -16.11 -16.82
CA PHE A 22 -21.96 -17.24 -15.90
C PHE A 22 -21.32 -18.50 -16.51
N ALA A 23 -21.56 -18.79 -17.78
CA ALA A 23 -20.93 -19.90 -18.49
C ALA A 23 -19.40 -19.77 -18.58
N ILE A 24 -18.89 -18.55 -18.86
CA ILE A 24 -17.45 -18.27 -18.89
C ILE A 24 -16.82 -18.47 -17.50
N ALA A 25 -17.50 -18.06 -16.43
CA ALA A 25 -17.05 -18.29 -15.06
C ALA A 25 -17.02 -19.79 -14.71
N TYR A 26 -18.00 -20.57 -15.18
CA TYR A 26 -18.08 -22.00 -14.94
C TYR A 26 -16.99 -22.82 -15.67
N LEU A 27 -16.54 -22.37 -16.84
CA LEU A 27 -15.44 -23.03 -17.57
C LEU A 27 -14.06 -22.73 -16.97
N LYS A 28 -13.88 -21.64 -16.22
CA LYS A 28 -12.63 -21.33 -15.52
C LYS A 28 -12.61 -21.99 -14.14
N LYS A 29 -12.26 -23.29 -14.10
CA LYS A 29 -11.75 -23.90 -12.86
C LYS A 29 -10.55 -23.08 -12.37
N PRO A 30 -10.51 -22.61 -11.11
CA PRO A 30 -9.31 -22.02 -10.55
C PRO A 30 -8.26 -23.14 -10.47
N LYS A 31 -7.21 -23.01 -11.28
CA LYS A 31 -5.96 -23.74 -11.05
C LYS A 31 -5.41 -23.16 -9.75
N SER A 32 -5.78 -23.78 -8.63
CA SER A 32 -5.13 -23.50 -7.36
C SER A 32 -3.63 -23.70 -7.60
N ALA A 33 -2.86 -22.64 -7.43
CA ALA A 33 -1.42 -22.73 -7.36
C ALA A 33 -1.11 -23.48 -6.05
N GLN A 34 -1.16 -24.80 -6.16
CA GLN A 34 -0.74 -25.74 -5.16
C GLN A 34 0.76 -25.51 -4.96
N THR A 35 1.11 -25.04 -3.77
CA THR A 35 2.46 -24.93 -3.25
C THR A 35 3.12 -26.32 -3.29
N THR A 36 3.79 -26.67 -4.39
CA THR A 36 4.63 -27.87 -4.46
C THR A 36 6.00 -27.51 -3.90
N SER A 37 6.11 -27.57 -2.58
CA SER A 37 7.36 -27.84 -1.91
C SER A 37 7.77 -29.29 -2.19
N ALA A 38 9.05 -29.49 -2.52
CA ALA A 38 9.81 -30.75 -2.42
C ALA A 38 9.78 -31.75 -3.60
N ALA A 39 10.88 -31.76 -4.35
CA ALA A 39 11.62 -32.96 -4.76
C ALA A 39 13.10 -32.52 -4.98
N LEU A 40 13.94 -32.47 -3.95
CA LEU A 40 14.82 -33.55 -3.50
C LEU A 40 15.67 -34.17 -4.63
N GLN A 41 16.64 -33.41 -5.15
CA GLN A 41 17.85 -34.02 -5.73
C GLN A 41 18.91 -34.19 -4.65
N LYS A 42 19.25 -35.44 -4.45
CA LYS A 42 20.06 -36.03 -3.38
C LYS A 42 21.53 -36.00 -3.83
N SER A 43 22.33 -35.08 -3.32
CA SER A 43 23.80 -35.17 -3.38
C SER A 43 24.37 -35.37 -1.97
N LYS A 44 25.09 -36.48 -1.83
CA LYS A 44 25.78 -37.00 -0.65
C LYS A 44 26.63 -35.94 0.05
N GLY A 45 26.60 -35.91 1.39
CA GLY A 45 27.57 -35.16 2.17
C GLY A 45 27.30 -35.15 3.68
N ALA A 46 27.95 -36.07 4.39
CA ALA A 46 28.39 -36.01 5.80
C ALA A 46 27.36 -35.81 6.94
N LYS A 47 27.37 -36.81 7.85
CA LYS A 47 26.82 -36.77 9.22
C LYS A 47 27.39 -35.57 9.99
N GLY A 48 26.51 -34.64 10.36
CA GLY A 48 26.74 -33.66 11.42
C GLY A 48 25.52 -33.63 12.33
N THR A 49 25.64 -34.18 13.54
CA THR A 49 24.64 -34.03 14.61
C THR A 49 24.70 -32.60 15.14
N GLY A 50 24.03 -31.70 14.44
CA GLY A 50 23.77 -30.34 14.87
C GLY A 50 22.48 -29.90 14.22
N LYS A 51 21.42 -29.71 15.02
CA LYS A 51 20.17 -29.12 14.52
C LYS A 51 20.55 -27.81 13.82
N PRO A 52 20.18 -27.58 12.55
CA PRO A 52 20.40 -26.27 11.94
C PRO A 52 19.51 -25.28 12.69
N LYS A 53 20.10 -24.59 13.67
CA LYS A 53 19.46 -23.46 14.34
C LYS A 53 19.43 -22.37 13.27
N PHE A 54 18.33 -22.29 12.54
CA PHE A 54 18.06 -21.21 11.59
C PHE A 54 18.01 -19.92 12.40
N ASN A 55 19.16 -19.29 12.58
CA ASN A 55 19.31 -18.01 13.23
C ASN A 55 18.94 -16.94 12.22
N SER A 56 17.73 -17.02 11.65
CA SER A 56 17.12 -15.85 11.06
C SER A 56 16.92 -14.91 12.24
N LYS A 57 17.79 -13.91 12.33
CA LYS A 57 17.43 -12.67 13.00
C LYS A 57 16.11 -12.27 12.35
N SER A 58 15.01 -12.54 13.04
CA SER A 58 13.70 -11.97 12.75
C SER A 58 13.97 -10.50 12.47
N GLY A 59 13.58 -10.06 11.28
CA GLY A 59 14.05 -8.84 10.64
C GLY A 59 14.31 -7.75 11.67
N SER A 60 15.50 -7.15 11.61
CA SER A 60 15.83 -5.94 12.34
C SER A 60 14.94 -4.81 11.82
N PHE A 61 13.64 -4.88 12.12
CA PHE A 61 12.77 -3.74 12.21
C PHE A 61 13.28 -2.99 13.42
N ASN A 62 14.33 -2.19 13.21
CA ASN A 62 14.78 -1.23 14.18
C ASN A 62 13.56 -0.37 14.52
N ASN A 63 12.89 -0.70 15.62
CA ASN A 63 11.79 0.05 16.24
C ASN A 63 12.26 1.40 16.79
N LYS A 64 13.38 1.92 16.28
CA LYS A 64 13.90 3.24 16.62
C LYS A 64 13.08 4.25 15.85
N LEU A 65 12.08 4.81 16.53
CA LEU A 65 11.38 6.01 16.09
C LEU A 65 12.42 7.07 15.69
N ASN A 66 12.35 7.54 14.44
CA ASN A 66 13.28 8.55 13.96
C ASN A 66 13.04 9.89 14.72
N PRO A 67 14.04 10.44 15.42
CA PRO A 67 13.89 11.69 16.18
C PRO A 67 13.54 12.89 15.29
N GLN A 68 13.93 12.87 14.00
CA GLN A 68 13.54 13.91 13.04
C GLN A 68 12.04 13.85 12.72
N LEU A 69 11.47 12.64 12.65
CA LEU A 69 10.03 12.45 12.45
C LEU A 69 9.21 12.97 13.63
N ALA A 70 9.72 12.82 14.85
CA ALA A 70 9.10 13.38 16.05
C ALA A 70 9.12 14.92 16.05
N LYS A 71 10.22 15.53 15.60
CA LYS A 71 10.30 16.99 15.38
C LYS A 71 9.32 17.45 14.31
N LEU A 72 9.26 16.72 13.19
CA LEU A 72 8.32 17.00 12.10
C LEU A 72 6.87 16.95 12.59
N LYS A 73 6.50 15.92 13.36
CA LYS A 73 5.19 15.82 14.00
C LYS A 73 4.89 17.07 14.82
N LYS A 74 5.81 17.48 15.71
CA LYS A 74 5.62 18.66 16.57
C LYS A 74 5.41 19.93 15.73
N GLN A 75 6.22 20.09 14.68
CA GLN A 75 6.12 21.23 13.76
C GLN A 75 4.78 21.24 13.02
N VAL A 76 4.29 20.08 12.54
CA VAL A 76 3.00 19.99 11.87
C VAL A 76 1.85 20.31 12.83
N MET A 77 1.86 19.72 14.03
CA MET A 77 0.82 19.97 15.04
C MET A 77 0.75 21.44 15.48
N GLN A 78 1.89 22.14 15.53
CA GLN A 78 1.94 23.55 15.93
C GLN A 78 1.49 24.51 14.83
N ASN A 79 1.82 24.23 13.57
CA ASN A 79 1.59 25.17 12.46
C ASN A 79 0.35 24.84 11.63
N PHE A 80 -0.18 23.62 11.71
CA PHE A 80 -1.30 23.14 10.91
C PHE A 80 -2.32 22.39 11.77
N PRO A 81 -3.12 23.10 12.59
CA PRO A 81 -4.07 22.49 13.54
C PRO A 81 -5.20 21.71 12.85
N ASP A 82 -5.47 21.98 11.58
CA ASP A 82 -6.49 21.28 10.78
C ASP A 82 -6.15 19.82 10.49
N PHE A 83 -4.88 19.42 10.69
CA PHE A 83 -4.42 18.06 10.44
C PHE A 83 -4.14 17.33 11.74
N THR A 84 -4.70 16.13 11.85
CA THR A 84 -4.34 15.15 12.86
C THR A 84 -3.13 14.36 12.39
N THR A 85 -2.09 14.30 13.22
CA THR A 85 -0.83 13.62 12.88
C THR A 85 -0.72 12.25 13.55
N LEU A 86 -0.48 11.20 12.76
CA LEU A 86 -0.28 9.83 13.23
C LEU A 86 1.15 9.38 12.91
N LEU A 87 1.98 9.26 13.95
CA LEU A 87 3.38 8.89 13.81
C LEU A 87 3.53 7.37 13.72
N ARG A 88 4.18 6.90 12.65
CA ARG A 88 4.60 5.50 12.47
C ARG A 88 6.13 5.45 12.44
N GLN A 89 6.70 4.25 12.38
CA GLN A 89 8.14 4.03 12.51
C GLN A 89 8.97 4.88 11.54
N GLN A 90 8.57 4.95 10.27
CA GLN A 90 9.31 5.64 9.19
C GLN A 90 8.50 6.70 8.45
N HIS A 91 7.23 6.88 8.78
CA HIS A 91 6.34 7.82 8.11
C HIS A 91 5.41 8.52 9.09
N LEU A 92 5.02 9.74 8.75
CA LEU A 92 4.03 10.54 9.45
C LEU A 92 2.77 10.61 8.58
N VAL A 93 1.67 10.07 9.08
CA VAL A 93 0.37 10.15 8.40
C VAL A 93 -0.33 11.43 8.82
N LEU A 94 -0.86 12.15 7.85
CA LEU A 94 -1.72 13.32 8.06
C LEU A 94 -3.15 12.95 7.73
N GLU A 95 -4.04 13.29 8.65
CA GLU A 95 -5.48 13.08 8.53
C GLU A 95 -6.20 14.42 8.66
N ARG A 96 -7.17 14.67 7.80
CA ARG A 96 -8.07 15.83 7.87
C ARG A 96 -9.50 15.30 7.77
N ASN A 97 -10.39 15.73 8.67
CA ASN A 97 -11.78 15.27 8.70
C ASN A 97 -11.93 13.74 8.68
N ALA A 98 -11.12 13.03 9.50
CA ALA A 98 -11.07 11.56 9.58
C ALA A 98 -10.67 10.84 8.26
N LYS A 99 -10.14 11.56 7.26
CA LYS A 99 -9.59 11.00 6.03
C LYS A 99 -8.08 11.18 5.98
N LYS A 100 -7.37 10.15 5.55
CA LYS A 100 -5.93 10.22 5.30
C LYS A 100 -5.71 11.03 4.02
N VAL A 101 -4.96 12.12 4.15
CA VAL A 101 -4.72 13.07 3.04
C VAL A 101 -3.28 13.04 2.59
N ALA A 102 -2.33 12.87 3.51
CA ALA A 102 -0.93 12.74 3.16
C ALA A 102 -0.16 11.78 4.05
N LEU A 103 0.97 11.31 3.52
CA LEU A 103 1.95 10.50 4.19
C LEU A 103 3.32 11.12 3.94
N LEU A 104 3.94 11.64 4.99
CA LEU A 104 5.25 12.27 4.93
C LEU A 104 6.33 11.26 5.35
N THR A 105 7.37 11.12 4.54
CA THR A 105 8.54 10.29 4.87
C THR A 105 9.79 11.15 4.95
N LEU A 106 10.70 10.77 5.85
CA LEU A 106 12.05 11.33 5.95
C LEU A 106 13.04 10.19 5.69
N ASP A 107 13.46 10.05 4.44
CA ASP A 107 14.43 9.04 4.02
C ASP A 107 15.37 9.61 2.96
N ALA A 108 16.66 9.67 3.29
CA ALA A 108 17.72 10.17 2.42
C ALA A 108 17.96 9.26 1.20
N ASN A 109 17.57 7.98 1.27
CA ASN A 109 17.75 7.03 0.18
C ASN A 109 16.54 6.96 -0.75
N ALA A 110 15.39 7.47 -0.31
CA ALA A 110 14.19 7.49 -1.13
C ALA A 110 14.23 8.69 -2.09
N ALA A 111 13.71 8.51 -3.31
CA ALA A 111 13.68 9.62 -4.27
C ALA A 111 12.82 10.77 -3.73
N LEU A 112 13.33 11.99 -3.85
CA LEU A 112 12.65 13.20 -3.39
C LEU A 112 11.40 13.45 -4.26
N GLY A 113 10.35 13.97 -3.63
CA GLY A 113 9.18 14.47 -4.35
C GLY A 113 7.87 13.82 -3.98
N ARG A 114 6.85 14.12 -4.80
CA ARG A 114 5.45 13.83 -4.53
C ARG A 114 4.99 12.62 -5.34
N ARG A 115 4.37 11.66 -4.66
CA ARG A 115 3.72 10.49 -5.26
C ARG A 115 2.28 10.43 -4.77
N ARG A 116 1.41 9.71 -5.47
CA ARG A 116 0.04 9.45 -5.00
C ARG A 116 -0.13 7.95 -4.76
N LEU A 117 -0.66 7.61 -3.60
CA LEU A 117 -1.08 6.26 -3.24
C LEU A 117 -2.61 6.27 -3.12
N GLY A 118 -3.27 6.12 -4.27
CA GLY A 118 -4.71 6.38 -4.38
C GLY A 118 -5.02 7.85 -4.09
N ASP A 119 -5.87 8.09 -3.10
CA ASP A 119 -6.25 9.44 -2.67
C ASP A 119 -5.22 10.10 -1.73
N VAL A 120 -4.29 9.32 -1.18
CA VAL A 120 -3.28 9.83 -0.23
C VAL A 120 -2.05 10.32 -0.98
N VAL A 121 -1.61 11.54 -0.69
CA VAL A 121 -0.38 12.08 -1.26
C VAL A 121 0.82 11.66 -0.40
N VAL A 122 1.79 11.00 -1.01
CA VAL A 122 3.04 10.61 -0.36
C VAL A 122 4.11 11.64 -0.69
N ILE A 123 4.68 12.29 0.31
CA ILE A 123 5.70 13.33 0.15
C ILE A 123 6.97 12.86 0.86
N ASN A 124 8.03 12.70 0.09
CA ASN A 124 9.32 12.27 0.63
C ASN A 124 10.29 13.44 0.74
N PHE A 125 10.84 13.63 1.94
CA PHE A 125 11.86 14.63 2.23
C PHE A 125 13.18 13.94 2.58
N HIS A 126 14.30 14.53 2.15
CA HIS A 126 15.64 14.06 2.55
C HIS A 126 16.07 14.60 3.91
N GLN A 127 15.57 15.77 4.28
CA GLN A 127 15.87 16.48 5.53
C GLN A 127 14.58 17.03 6.15
N LEU A 128 14.65 17.49 7.39
CA LEU A 128 13.51 18.10 8.08
C LEU A 128 13.05 19.34 7.28
N PRO A 129 11.84 19.35 6.70
CA PRO A 129 11.37 20.47 5.90
C PRO A 129 11.06 21.69 6.78
N SER A 130 11.20 22.87 6.20
CA SER A 130 10.79 24.12 6.85
C SER A 130 9.27 24.24 6.93
N VAL A 131 8.77 25.18 7.75
CA VAL A 131 7.32 25.42 7.86
C VAL A 131 6.74 25.92 6.54
N GLU A 132 7.48 26.72 5.78
CA GLU A 132 7.03 27.23 4.48
C GLU A 132 6.98 26.12 3.42
N GLU A 133 8.00 25.26 3.37
CA GLU A 133 8.00 24.09 2.47
C GLU A 133 6.82 23.17 2.79
N LEU A 134 6.56 22.89 4.07
CA LEU A 134 5.38 22.13 4.48
C LEU A 134 4.09 22.84 4.07
N ARG A 135 4.01 24.17 4.19
CA ARG A 135 2.81 24.90 3.81
C ARG A 135 2.56 24.78 2.31
N ILE A 136 3.58 24.93 1.48
CA ILE A 136 3.49 24.77 0.02
C ILE A 136 3.04 23.36 -0.31
N GLU A 137 3.68 22.34 0.27
CA GLU A 137 3.36 20.94 0.02
C GLU A 137 1.94 20.55 0.47
N LEU A 138 1.52 21.04 1.65
CA LEU A 138 0.21 20.74 2.23
C LEU A 138 -0.93 21.61 1.69
N SER A 139 -0.63 22.77 1.09
CA SER A 139 -1.65 23.65 0.47
C SER A 139 -2.36 23.00 -0.72
N GLY A 140 -1.71 22.02 -1.36
CA GLY A 140 -2.28 21.27 -2.47
C GLY A 140 -3.13 20.06 -2.06
N LEU A 141 -3.49 19.94 -0.77
CA LEU A 141 -4.20 18.78 -0.18
C LEU A 141 -5.59 19.11 0.36
#